data_AF-A0A6A4Z907-F1
#
_entry.id   AF-A0A6A4Z907-F1
#
_cell.length_a   1.000
_cell.length_b   1.000
_cell.length_c   1.000
_cell.angle_alpha   90.00
_cell.angle_beta   90.00
_cell.angle_gamma   90.00
#
_symmetry.space_group_name_H-M   'P 1'
#
loop_
_entity.id
_entity.type
_entity.pdbx_description
1 polymer ?
#
loop_
_entity_poly.entity_id
_entity_poly.type
_entity_poly.pdbx_seq_one_letter_code
_entity_poly.pdbx_strand_id
1 'polypeptide(L)'
;LLLNGELDPQTTLVSANAMFNRLQGDQKLLLTFPAASHVVLDHSPVNTPGQVSCGWTLLTQYVIMDGDLSKLDLCCMDDLAEVSFDIPAAVARQVLGTDDAFNGQATATTTTNVSA
;
A
#
# COMPACT_ATOMS: atom_id res chain seq x y z
N LEU A 1 7.13 3.17 -15.99
CA LEU A 1 7.14 2.93 -14.53
C LEU A 1 6.20 1.78 -14.21
N LEU A 2 6.63 0.76 -13.48
CA LEU A 2 5.80 -0.34 -12.96
C LEU A 2 5.97 -0.38 -11.44
N LEU A 3 4.87 -0.40 -10.70
CA LEU A 3 4.86 -0.42 -9.24
C LEU A 3 4.15 -1.69 -8.79
N ASN A 4 4.73 -2.44 -7.86
CA ASN A 4 4.14 -3.70 -7.39
C ASN A 4 4.31 -3.90 -5.88
N GLY A 5 3.23 -4.31 -5.22
CA GLY A 5 3.26 -4.69 -3.81
C GLY A 5 3.71 -6.14 -3.66
N GLU A 6 4.64 -6.42 -2.74
CA GLU A 6 5.10 -7.80 -2.53
C GLU A 6 4.05 -8.66 -1.82
N LEU A 7 3.08 -8.03 -1.13
CA LEU A 7 1.92 -8.67 -0.54
C LEU A 7 0.67 -8.61 -1.45
N ASP A 8 0.83 -8.42 -2.75
CA ASP A 8 -0.28 -8.42 -3.71
C ASP A 8 -0.64 -9.85 -4.17
N PRO A 9 -1.78 -10.42 -3.73
CA PRO A 9 -2.20 -11.75 -4.17
C PRO A 9 -2.88 -11.74 -5.55
N GLN A 10 -3.36 -10.60 -6.04
CA GLN A 10 -4.12 -10.48 -7.29
C GLN A 10 -3.19 -10.28 -8.48
N THR A 11 -2.21 -9.39 -8.33
CA THR A 11 -1.15 -9.13 -9.31
C THR A 11 0.21 -9.41 -8.68
N THR A 12 0.55 -10.69 -8.55
CA THR A 12 1.75 -11.14 -7.83
C THR A 12 3.06 -10.56 -8.38
N LEU A 13 4.08 -10.49 -7.52
CA LEU A 13 5.44 -10.08 -7.90
C LEU A 13 6.02 -10.93 -9.05
N VAL A 14 5.67 -12.22 -9.13
CA VAL A 14 6.07 -13.10 -10.25
C VAL A 14 5.49 -12.59 -11.57
N SER A 15 4.19 -12.25 -11.59
CA SER A 15 3.52 -11.69 -12.76
C SER A 15 4.10 -10.32 -13.14
N ALA A 16 4.40 -9.46 -12.16
CA ALA A 16 5.01 -8.16 -12.40
C ALA A 16 6.41 -8.27 -13.02
N ASN A 17 7.26 -9.17 -12.51
CA ASN A 17 8.57 -9.46 -13.10
C ASN A 17 8.44 -10.02 -14.53
N ALA A 18 7.50 -10.94 -14.76
CA ALA A 18 7.24 -11.48 -16.09
C ALA A 18 6.79 -10.40 -17.08
N MET A 19 5.94 -9.47 -16.65
CA MET A 19 5.52 -8.30 -17.43
C MET A 19 6.71 -7.39 -17.71
N PHE A 20 7.48 -7.00 -16.68
CA PHE A 20 8.65 -6.14 -16.80
C PHE A 20 9.68 -6.66 -17.82
N ASN A 21 9.95 -7.97 -17.78
CA ASN A 21 10.88 -8.63 -18.70
C ASN A 21 10.37 -8.64 -20.15
N ARG A 22 9.05 -8.59 -20.37
CA ARG A 22 8.43 -8.58 -21.71
C ARG A 22 8.22 -7.18 -22.28
N LEU A 23 8.18 -6.15 -21.44
CA LEU A 23 8.08 -4.76 -21.91
C LEU A 23 9.31 -4.40 -22.77
N GLN A 24 9.05 -3.88 -23.97
CA GLN A 24 10.09 -3.39 -24.88
C GLN A 24 10.53 -1.97 -24.49
N GLY A 25 11.80 -1.68 -24.71
CA GLY A 25 12.42 -0.39 -24.40
C GLY A 25 13.22 -0.38 -23.11
N ASP A 26 14.15 0.56 -23.03
CA ASP A 26 15.13 0.65 -21.94
C ASP A 26 14.70 1.63 -20.84
N GLN A 27 13.75 2.52 -21.14
CA GLN A 27 13.14 3.41 -20.15
C GLN A 27 12.01 2.70 -19.39
N LYS A 28 12.39 1.65 -18.65
CA LYS A 28 11.49 0.93 -17.75
C LYS A 28 12.13 0.77 -16.38
N LEU A 29 11.31 0.91 -15.35
CA LEU A 29 11.67 0.74 -13.96
C LEU A 29 10.55 -0.03 -13.27
N LEU A 30 10.92 -1.09 -12.54
CA LEU A 30 10.05 -1.80 -11.61
C LEU A 30 10.46 -1.43 -10.18
N LEU A 31 9.55 -0.87 -9.41
CA LEU A 31 9.71 -0.62 -7.98
C LEU A 31 8.82 -1.58 -7.20
N THR A 32 9.38 -2.26 -6.20
CA THR A 32 8.65 -3.16 -5.32
C THR A 32 8.45 -2.53 -3.95
N PHE A 33 7.28 -2.77 -3.37
CA PHE A 33 6.85 -2.22 -2.09
C PHE A 33 6.63 -3.40 -1.13
N PRO A 34 7.54 -3.66 -0.18
CA PRO A 34 7.55 -4.90 0.61
C PRO A 34 6.25 -5.18 1.36
N ALA A 35 5.62 -4.14 1.88
CA ALA A 35 4.41 -4.20 2.69
C ALA A 35 3.12 -3.90 1.92
N ALA A 36 3.20 -3.45 0.67
CA ALA A 36 2.01 -3.01 -0.06
C ALA A 36 1.21 -4.20 -0.60
N SER A 37 -0.11 -4.04 -0.57
CA SER A 37 -1.06 -4.96 -1.19
C SER A 37 -1.40 -4.52 -2.62
N HIS A 38 -2.48 -5.08 -3.17
CA HIS A 38 -3.00 -4.68 -4.49
C HIS A 38 -3.32 -3.19 -4.55
N VAL A 39 -3.15 -2.56 -5.72
CA VAL A 39 -3.29 -1.09 -5.89
C VAL A 39 -2.28 -0.31 -5.05
N VAL A 40 -1.00 -0.48 -5.39
CA VAL A 40 0.14 0.18 -4.71
C VAL A 40 -0.02 1.69 -4.60
N LEU A 41 -0.69 2.34 -5.55
CA LEU A 41 -0.92 3.78 -5.50
C LEU A 41 -1.55 4.20 -4.17
N ASP A 42 -2.55 3.47 -3.69
CA ASP A 42 -3.22 3.78 -2.42
C ASP A 42 -2.64 2.99 -1.23
N HIS A 43 -2.12 1.77 -1.48
CA HIS A 43 -1.64 0.87 -0.43
C HIS A 43 -0.13 0.92 -0.19
N SER A 44 0.47 2.10 -0.37
CA SER A 44 1.88 2.39 -0.01
C SER A 44 1.97 3.56 0.99
N PRO A 45 1.33 3.42 2.17
CA PRO A 45 1.33 4.48 3.17
C PRO A 45 2.76 4.82 3.62
N VAL A 46 2.96 6.07 4.02
CA VAL A 46 4.22 6.55 4.60
C VAL A 46 4.03 6.93 6.06
N ASN A 47 5.09 6.95 6.87
CA ASN A 47 4.98 7.29 8.29
C ASN A 47 4.71 8.78 8.52
N THR A 48 5.16 9.65 7.60
CA THR A 48 4.95 11.09 7.74
C THR A 48 3.46 11.46 7.70
N PRO A 49 2.89 12.04 8.78
CA PRO A 49 1.46 12.33 8.84
C PRO A 49 1.01 13.33 7.76
N GLY A 50 -0.11 13.04 7.10
CA GLY A 50 -0.71 13.93 6.10
C GLY A 50 -0.01 13.93 4.73
N GLN A 51 1.06 13.14 4.56
CA GLN A 51 1.64 12.92 3.24
C GLN A 51 0.81 11.96 2.40
N VAL A 52 0.88 12.16 1.09
CA VAL A 52 0.33 11.24 0.11
C VAL A 52 1.16 9.95 0.13
N SER A 53 0.54 8.82 -0.16
CA SER A 53 1.25 7.54 -0.29
C SER A 53 2.41 7.65 -1.29
N CYS A 54 3.46 6.84 -1.06
CA CYS A 54 4.66 6.90 -1.90
C CYS A 54 4.36 6.52 -3.37
N GLY A 55 3.41 5.61 -3.61
CA GLY A 55 2.95 5.25 -4.94
C GLY A 55 2.35 6.44 -5.73
N TRP A 56 1.50 7.25 -5.08
CA TRP A 56 1.00 8.48 -5.69
C TRP A 56 2.11 9.51 -5.92
N THR A 57 2.98 9.69 -4.93
CA THR A 57 4.14 10.59 -5.03
C THR A 57 5.02 10.26 -6.25
N LEU A 58 5.35 8.99 -6.47
CA LEU A 58 6.17 8.55 -7.61
C LEU A 58 5.43 8.68 -8.95
N LEU A 59 4.13 8.38 -9.00
CA LEU A 59 3.34 8.57 -10.21
C LEU A 59 3.23 10.05 -10.59
N THR A 60 2.99 10.94 -9.62
CA THR A 60 2.96 12.39 -9.85
C THR A 60 4.31 12.88 -10.36
N GLN A 61 5.42 12.48 -9.73
CA GLN A 61 6.76 12.79 -10.19
C GLN A 61 6.99 12.33 -11.64
N TYR A 62 6.62 11.09 -11.97
CA TYR A 62 6.75 10.55 -13.31
C TYR A 62 6.01 11.41 -14.34
N VAL A 63 4.80 11.86 -14.04
CA VAL A 63 3.99 12.69 -14.95
C VAL A 63 4.60 14.10 -15.11
N ILE A 64 4.96 14.77 -14.03
CA ILE A 64 5.50 16.15 -14.10
C ILE A 64 6.92 16.21 -14.70
N MET A 65 7.64 15.08 -14.71
CA MET A 65 8.97 14.95 -15.28
C MET A 65 8.96 14.37 -16.70
N ASP A 66 7.83 14.44 -17.40
CA ASP A 66 7.66 13.95 -18.79
C ASP A 66 8.01 12.46 -18.98
N GLY A 67 7.79 11.65 -17.95
CA GLY A 67 8.10 10.23 -17.95
C GLY A 67 9.58 9.88 -17.78
N ASP A 68 10.44 10.85 -17.47
CA ASP A 68 11.87 10.63 -17.29
C ASP A 68 12.16 9.93 -15.94
N LEU A 69 12.36 8.62 -16.01
CA LEU A 69 12.62 7.76 -14.85
C LEU A 69 13.91 8.14 -14.10
N SER A 70 14.86 8.81 -14.74
CA SER A 70 16.12 9.21 -14.09
C SER A 70 15.95 10.39 -13.13
N LYS A 71 14.81 11.07 -13.20
CA LYS A 71 14.47 12.22 -12.35
C LYS A 71 13.59 11.86 -11.14
N LEU A 72 13.24 10.58 -10.97
CA LEU A 72 12.45 10.16 -9.83
C LEU A 72 13.28 10.27 -8.55
N ASP A 73 12.77 11.03 -7.58
CA ASP A 73 13.22 10.99 -6.19
C ASP A 73 12.52 9.85 -5.46
N LEU A 74 13.30 8.89 -5.00
CA LEU A 74 12.84 7.67 -4.34
C LEU A 74 12.83 7.78 -2.80
N CYS A 75 13.11 8.95 -2.21
CA CYS A 75 13.18 9.09 -0.74
C CYS A 75 11.90 8.66 -0.01
N CYS A 76 10.72 8.71 -0.65
CA CYS A 76 9.49 8.22 -0.02
C CYS A 76 9.49 6.71 0.25
N MET A 77 10.34 5.93 -0.43
CA MET A 77 10.49 4.49 -0.21
C MET A 77 11.09 4.21 1.17
N ASP A 78 11.93 5.11 1.68
CA ASP A 78 12.55 5.00 3.01
C ASP A 78 11.57 5.39 4.13
N ASP A 79 10.46 6.05 3.80
CA ASP A 79 9.41 6.45 4.75
C ASP A 79 8.17 5.53 4.68
N LEU A 80 8.23 4.39 3.96
CA LEU A 80 7.12 3.46 3.92
C LEU A 80 6.75 2.97 5.32
N ALA A 81 5.45 2.96 5.62
CA ALA A 81 4.97 2.42 6.88
C ALA A 81 5.14 0.90 6.92
N GLU A 82 5.65 0.39 8.03
CA GLU A 82 5.84 -1.04 8.24
C GLU A 82 4.51 -1.74 8.58
N VAL A 83 4.41 -3.02 8.25
CA VAL A 83 3.29 -3.85 8.72
C VAL A 83 3.53 -4.19 10.18
N SER A 84 2.67 -3.66 11.05
CA SER A 84 2.62 -4.04 12.46
C SER A 84 1.35 -4.83 12.74
N PHE A 85 1.52 -5.93 13.48
CA PHE A 85 0.42 -6.67 14.10
C PHE A 85 0.19 -6.24 15.55
N ASP A 86 0.87 -5.19 16.03
CA ASP A 86 0.59 -4.58 17.33
C ASP A 86 -0.56 -3.58 17.18
N ILE A 87 -1.80 -4.07 17.30
CA ILE A 87 -3.01 -3.27 17.16
C ILE A 87 -3.45 -2.78 18.55
N PRO A 88 -3.51 -1.45 18.80
CA PRO A 88 -3.96 -0.95 20.09
C PRO A 88 -5.38 -1.43 20.43
N ALA A 89 -5.60 -1.89 21.67
CA ALA A 89 -6.90 -2.40 22.11
C ALA A 89 -8.07 -1.43 21.85
N ALA A 90 -7.83 -0.12 21.93
CA ALA A 90 -8.83 0.89 21.60
C ALA A 90 -9.26 0.83 20.12
N VAL A 91 -8.30 0.66 19.19
CA VAL A 91 -8.57 0.50 17.76
C VAL A 91 -9.25 -0.84 17.49
N ALA A 92 -8.75 -1.92 18.09
CA ALA A 92 -9.37 -3.24 17.99
C ALA A 92 -10.83 -3.20 18.47
N ARG A 93 -11.11 -2.53 19.60
CA ARG A 93 -12.47 -2.41 20.14
C ARG A 93 -13.37 -1.59 19.22
N GLN A 94 -12.85 -0.50 18.66
CA GLN A 94 -13.62 0.37 17.77
C GLN A 94 -13.98 -0.31 16.44
N VAL A 95 -13.05 -1.09 15.87
CA VAL A 95 -13.21 -1.68 14.52
C VAL A 95 -13.77 -3.11 14.58
N LEU A 96 -13.33 -3.91 15.54
CA LEU A 96 -13.60 -5.35 15.64
C LEU A 96 -14.52 -5.72 16.82
N GLY A 97 -14.84 -4.77 17.70
CA GLY A 97 -15.74 -5.02 18.84
C GLY A 97 -15.11 -5.90 19.93
N THR A 98 -13.78 -5.96 20.00
CA THR A 98 -13.03 -6.76 20.97
C THR A 98 -11.68 -6.10 21.31
N ASP A 99 -11.11 -6.43 22.47
CA ASP A 99 -9.84 -5.85 22.94
C ASP A 99 -8.59 -6.50 22.31
N ASP A 100 -8.76 -7.68 21.72
CA ASP A 100 -7.68 -8.44 21.07
C ASP A 100 -8.06 -8.67 19.59
N ALA A 101 -7.33 -8.04 18.68
CA ALA A 101 -7.59 -8.10 17.25
C ALA A 101 -7.43 -9.49 16.62
N PHE A 102 -6.74 -10.43 17.28
CA PHE A 102 -6.40 -11.74 16.72
C PHE A 102 -7.09 -12.89 17.43
N ASN A 103 -7.24 -12.82 18.75
CA ASN A 103 -7.83 -13.89 19.56
C ASN A 103 -9.07 -13.44 20.36
N GLY A 104 -9.46 -12.18 20.23
CA GLY A 104 -10.61 -11.62 20.94
C GLY A 104 -11.93 -12.13 20.36
N GLN A 105 -12.89 -12.39 21.25
CA GLN A 105 -14.26 -12.64 20.83
C GLN A 105 -14.99 -11.30 20.74
N ALA A 106 -15.59 -11.02 19.59
CA ALA A 106 -16.44 -9.86 19.42
C ALA A 106 -17.63 -9.99 20.36
N THR A 107 -17.78 -9.04 21.28
CA THR A 107 -19.00 -8.93 22.07
C THR A 107 -20.10 -8.41 21.16
N ALA A 108 -20.94 -9.32 20.65
CA ALA A 108 -22.13 -8.96 19.88
C ALA A 108 -22.97 -7.98 20.68
N THR A 109 -22.90 -6.68 20.35
CA THR A 109 -23.66 -5.65 21.05
C THR A 109 -24.32 -4.73 20.03
N THR A 110 -25.56 -5.12 19.74
CA THR A 110 -26.71 -4.30 19.31
C THR A 110 -26.78 -3.85 17.85
N THR A 111 -27.68 -4.51 17.12
CA THR A 111 -28.40 -3.99 15.95
C THR A 111 -28.83 -2.53 16.13
N THR A 112 -28.20 -1.60 15.42
CA THR A 112 -28.86 -0.36 15.03
C THR A 112 -29.50 -0.58 13.67
N ASN A 113 -30.81 -0.76 13.66
CA ASN A 113 -31.63 -0.57 12.47
C ASN A 113 -31.34 0.84 11.93
N VAL A 114 -30.65 0.93 10.80
CA VAL A 114 -30.67 2.15 10.00
C VAL A 114 -31.83 1.97 9.02
N SER A 115 -32.98 2.53 9.38
CA SER A 115 -34.08 2.75 8.43
C SER A 115 -33.59 3.66 7.31
N ALA A 116 -33.92 3.27 6.07
CA ALA A 116 -33.57 3.95 4.82
C ALA A 116 -34.07 5.40 4.74
#